data_AF-F0JES5-F1
#
_entry.id   AF-F0JES5-F1
#
_cell.length_a   1.000
_cell.length_b   1.000
_cell.length_c   1.000
_cell.angle_alpha   90.00
_cell.angle_beta   90.00
_cell.angle_gamma   90.00
#
_symmetry.space_group_name_H-M   'P 1'
#
loop_
_entity.id
_entity.type
_entity.pdbx_description
1 polymer ?
#
loop_
_entity_poly.entity_id
_entity_poly.type
_entity_poly.pdbx_seq_one_letter_code
_entity_poly.pdbx_strand_id
1 'polypeptide(L)'
;MFKSLKKMFGKNPDGMPATDAPAKQFDMEAFHMNDIKVYALSTCIHCRNAKKYLDECGVKYECVHVDQLTGDERKQIVNEVKEYNPAVSFPTIVIKDKVIVGFHKDQIDAALKED
;
A
#
# COMPACT_ATOMS: atom_id res chain seq x y z
N MET A 1 44.20 4.41 -15.42
CA MET A 1 44.26 5.72 -16.10
C MET A 1 42.97 5.88 -16.90
N PHE A 2 42.14 6.84 -16.48
CA PHE A 2 40.99 7.52 -17.11
C PHE A 2 40.40 7.13 -18.49
N LYS A 3 39.07 7.39 -18.56
CA LYS A 3 38.17 7.74 -19.69
C LYS A 3 37.46 6.58 -20.40
N SER A 4 36.12 6.44 -20.33
CA SER A 4 35.01 7.31 -20.80
C SER A 4 34.69 7.15 -22.30
N LEU A 5 33.48 6.64 -22.62
CA LEU A 5 32.58 6.95 -23.76
C LEU A 5 31.50 5.84 -23.82
N LYS A 6 30.19 6.01 -23.61
CA LYS A 6 29.16 6.97 -24.08
C LYS A 6 28.85 6.89 -25.58
N LYS A 7 27.79 6.13 -25.95
CA LYS A 7 26.66 6.51 -26.84
C LYS A 7 25.80 5.26 -27.11
N MET A 8 24.55 5.21 -26.65
CA MET A 8 23.33 5.80 -27.27
C MET A 8 22.97 5.14 -28.61
N PHE A 9 21.79 4.51 -28.67
CA PHE A 9 20.66 4.66 -29.64
C PHE A 9 19.63 3.57 -29.24
N GLY A 10 18.32 3.80 -29.03
CA GLY A 10 17.45 4.94 -29.22
C GLY A 10 16.16 4.78 -28.39
N LYS A 11 15.38 5.86 -28.28
CA LYS A 11 14.12 5.92 -27.53
C LYS A 11 12.96 5.38 -28.38
N ASN A 12 12.06 4.61 -27.78
CA ASN A 12 10.62 4.66 -28.05
C ASN A 12 9.91 5.04 -26.73
N PRO A 13 8.93 5.97 -26.74
CA PRO A 13 8.55 6.75 -25.56
C PRO A 13 7.52 6.15 -24.58
N ASP A 14 6.92 4.99 -24.86
CA ASP A 14 5.95 4.36 -23.93
C ASP A 14 6.18 2.85 -23.80
N GLY A 15 7.45 2.45 -23.68
CA GLY A 15 7.90 1.06 -23.59
C GLY A 15 7.48 0.36 -22.30
N MET A 16 6.22 -0.06 -22.23
CA MET A 16 5.75 -1.07 -21.28
C MET A 16 6.14 -2.46 -21.81
N PRO A 17 7.02 -3.22 -21.12
CA PRO A 17 7.21 -4.62 -21.46
C PRO A 17 5.99 -5.43 -21.00
N ALA A 18 5.44 -6.26 -21.90
CA ALA A 18 4.59 -7.38 -21.51
C ALA A 18 5.45 -8.41 -20.77
N THR A 19 5.10 -8.74 -19.53
CA THR A 19 5.73 -9.82 -18.77
C THR A 19 4.66 -10.77 -18.25
N ASP A 20 4.56 -11.93 -18.88
CA ASP A 20 3.74 -13.06 -18.47
C ASP A 20 4.49 -13.91 -17.41
N ALA A 21 4.21 -13.70 -16.12
CA ALA A 21 4.48 -14.62 -14.98
C ALA A 21 3.77 -14.09 -13.70
N PRO A 22 3.48 -14.92 -12.68
CA PRO A 22 2.24 -14.89 -11.89
C PRO A 22 2.14 -13.73 -10.88
N ALA A 23 0.90 -13.33 -10.58
CA ALA A 23 0.53 -12.31 -9.61
C ALA A 23 1.17 -12.53 -8.23
N LYS A 24 2.35 -11.93 -8.02
CA LYS A 24 2.95 -11.47 -6.75
C LYS A 24 4.20 -10.67 -7.14
N GLN A 25 4.04 -9.40 -7.46
CA GLN A 25 5.19 -8.51 -7.59
C GLN A 25 5.38 -7.76 -6.26
N PHE A 26 6.22 -8.37 -5.40
CA PHE A 26 6.78 -7.75 -4.22
C PHE A 26 8.18 -7.28 -4.63
N ASP A 27 8.33 -5.99 -4.94
CA ASP A 27 9.61 -5.42 -5.36
C ASP A 27 10.47 -5.05 -4.13
N MET A 28 11.66 -5.65 -4.06
CA MET A 28 12.53 -5.75 -2.88
C MET A 28 13.49 -4.56 -2.65
N GLU A 29 13.53 -3.53 -3.51
CA GLU A 29 14.48 -2.41 -3.39
C GLU A 29 13.92 -1.13 -2.72
N ALA A 30 12.63 -1.04 -2.37
CA ALA A 30 11.95 0.27 -2.20
C ALA A 30 11.37 0.60 -0.81
N PHE A 31 11.70 -0.14 0.25
CA PHE A 31 11.10 0.09 1.57
C PHE A 31 11.85 1.18 2.38
N HIS A 32 11.48 2.46 2.16
CA HIS A 32 11.77 3.71 2.93
C HIS A 32 10.74 4.76 2.47
N MET A 33 10.15 5.70 3.23
CA MET A 33 10.02 6.03 4.64
C MET A 33 8.48 6.10 4.82
N ASN A 34 7.95 5.15 5.60
CA ASN A 34 6.51 4.91 5.87
C ASN A 34 5.75 4.17 4.77
N ASP A 35 5.98 2.85 4.67
CA ASP A 35 5.03 1.95 4.01
C ASP A 35 3.73 1.91 4.83
N ILE A 36 2.70 2.57 4.30
CA ILE A 36 1.39 2.66 4.92
C ILE A 36 0.40 2.01 3.98
N LYS A 37 -0.29 0.98 4.46
CA LYS A 37 -1.33 0.29 3.71
C LYS A 37 -2.65 0.37 4.48
N VAL A 38 -3.72 0.73 3.78
CA VAL A 38 -5.06 0.90 4.32
C VAL A 38 -6.00 -0.06 3.62
N TYR A 39 -6.49 -1.04 4.37
CA TYR A 39 -7.59 -1.90 3.94
C TYR A 39 -8.91 -1.23 4.31
N ALA A 40 -9.72 -0.95 3.30
CA ALA A 40 -10.94 -0.18 3.41
C ALA A 40 -12.11 -0.83 2.68
N LEU A 41 -13.32 -0.42 3.04
CA LEU A 41 -14.52 -0.63 2.25
C LEU A 41 -14.95 0.71 1.64
N SER A 42 -15.29 0.72 0.35
CA SER A 42 -15.70 1.94 -0.37
C SER A 42 -17.00 2.56 0.19
N THR A 43 -17.83 1.73 0.82
CA THR A 43 -19.13 2.10 1.42
C THR A 43 -19.05 2.42 2.92
N CYS A 44 -17.89 2.30 3.56
CA CYS A 44 -17.74 2.51 5.01
C CYS A 44 -17.31 3.94 5.36
N ILE A 45 -18.09 4.62 6.20
CA ILE A 45 -17.81 5.99 6.65
C ILE A 45 -16.51 6.10 7.44
N HIS A 46 -16.21 5.11 8.31
CA HIS A 46 -14.97 5.09 9.10
C HIS A 46 -13.73 4.97 8.21
N CYS A 47 -13.83 4.18 7.13
CA CYS A 47 -12.75 4.06 6.15
C CYS A 47 -12.49 5.39 5.44
N ARG A 48 -13.55 6.10 5.03
CA ARG A 48 -13.43 7.42 4.40
C ARG A 48 -12.76 8.43 5.33
N ASN A 49 -13.14 8.43 6.61
CA ASN A 49 -12.54 9.33 7.61
C ASN A 49 -11.07 9.01 7.86
N ALA A 50 -10.70 7.73 7.91
CA ALA A 50 -9.30 7.30 8.04
C ALA A 50 -8.44 7.76 6.86
N LYS A 51 -8.91 7.53 5.62
CA LYS A 51 -8.23 8.01 4.40
C LYS A 51 -8.04 9.51 4.41
N LYS A 52 -9.14 10.25 4.66
CA LYS A 52 -9.10 11.71 4.72
C LYS A 52 -8.11 12.22 5.76
N TYR A 53 -8.04 11.57 6.92
CA TYR A 53 -7.08 11.94 7.96
C TYR A 53 -5.63 11.70 7.51
N LEU A 54 -5.33 10.58 6.85
CA LEU A 54 -4.01 10.32 6.27
C LEU A 54 -3.66 11.33 5.16
N ASP A 55 -4.64 11.70 4.32
CA ASP A 55 -4.49 12.77 3.32
C ASP A 55 -4.17 14.13 4.00
N GLU A 56 -4.88 14.46 5.09
CA GLU A 56 -4.65 15.67 5.89
C GLU A 56 -3.26 15.69 6.56
N CYS A 57 -2.76 14.51 6.97
CA CYS A 57 -1.39 14.33 7.47
C CYS A 57 -0.33 14.47 6.36
N GLY A 58 -0.72 14.50 5.08
CA GLY A 58 0.19 14.62 3.95
C GLY A 58 1.07 13.38 3.73
N VAL A 59 0.66 12.23 4.26
CA VAL A 59 1.42 10.97 4.12
C VAL A 59 0.97 10.20 2.89
N LYS A 60 1.92 9.51 2.25
CA LYS A 60 1.59 8.59 1.16
C LYS A 60 1.16 7.26 1.75
N TYR A 61 0.06 6.71 1.26
CA TYR A 61 -0.43 5.40 1.65
C TYR A 61 -1.04 4.69 0.44
N GLU A 62 -1.00 3.37 0.47
CA GLU A 62 -1.75 2.51 -0.42
C GLU A 62 -3.13 2.25 0.18
N CYS A 63 -4.19 2.37 -0.62
CA CYS A 63 -5.55 2.08 -0.18
C CYS A 63 -6.16 0.96 -1.01
N VAL A 64 -6.48 -0.16 -0.37
CA VAL A 64 -7.10 -1.31 -1.00
C VAL A 64 -8.58 -1.35 -0.61
N HIS A 65 -9.46 -1.21 -1.60
CA HIS A 65 -10.90 -1.32 -1.42
C HIS A 65 -11.35 -2.77 -1.59
N VAL A 66 -11.43 -3.51 -0.49
CA VAL A 66 -11.65 -4.96 -0.50
C VAL A 66 -13.01 -5.34 -1.12
N ASP A 67 -14.00 -4.48 -1.02
CA ASP A 67 -15.33 -4.67 -1.63
C ASP A 67 -15.33 -4.52 -3.15
N GLN A 68 -14.34 -3.83 -3.72
CA GLN A 68 -14.21 -3.64 -5.17
C GLN A 68 -13.44 -4.79 -5.83
N LEU A 69 -12.75 -5.61 -5.04
CA LEU A 69 -12.03 -6.78 -5.51
C LEU A 69 -12.97 -7.97 -5.71
N THR A 70 -12.64 -8.86 -6.65
CA THR A 70 -13.41 -10.07 -6.92
C THR A 70 -12.51 -11.29 -7.07
N GLY A 71 -13.10 -12.48 -7.08
CA GLY A 71 -12.38 -13.73 -7.32
C GLY A 71 -11.27 -14.01 -6.31
N ASP A 72 -10.12 -14.46 -6.81
CA ASP A 72 -8.98 -14.86 -5.99
C ASP A 72 -8.21 -13.67 -5.39
N GLU A 73 -8.18 -12.53 -6.07
CA GLU A 73 -7.55 -11.31 -5.56
C GLU A 73 -8.20 -10.87 -4.24
N ARG A 74 -9.55 -10.85 -4.18
CA ARG A 74 -10.27 -10.58 -2.94
C ARG A 74 -9.92 -11.57 -1.84
N LYS A 75 -9.81 -12.87 -2.16
CA LYS A 75 -9.47 -13.90 -1.16
C LYS A 75 -8.06 -13.68 -0.61
N GLN A 76 -7.10 -13.34 -1.47
CA GLN A 76 -5.72 -13.06 -1.08
C GLN A 76 -5.66 -11.89 -0.11
N ILE A 77 -6.30 -10.76 -0.46
CA ILE A 77 -6.35 -9.58 0.40
C ILE A 77 -7.09 -9.85 1.71
N VAL A 78 -8.22 -10.56 1.69
CA VAL A 78 -8.94 -10.92 2.93
C VAL A 78 -8.09 -11.82 3.83
N ASN A 79 -7.33 -12.76 3.26
CA ASN A 79 -6.42 -13.59 4.04
C ASN A 79 -5.28 -12.76 4.63
N GLU A 80 -4.68 -11.85 3.88
CA GLU A 80 -3.68 -10.91 4.39
C GLU A 80 -4.24 -10.06 5.55
N VAL A 81 -5.46 -9.52 5.40
CA VAL A 81 -6.14 -8.79 6.48
C VAL A 81 -6.38 -9.68 7.70
N LYS A 82 -6.71 -10.96 7.52
CA LYS A 82 -6.93 -11.89 8.64
C LYS A 82 -5.67 -12.14 9.47
N GLU A 83 -4.49 -12.15 8.84
CA GLU A 83 -3.21 -12.30 9.56
C GLU A 83 -2.99 -11.12 10.52
N TYR A 84 -3.36 -9.90 10.10
CA TYR A 84 -3.27 -8.70 10.93
C TYR A 84 -4.43 -8.56 11.91
N ASN A 85 -5.62 -8.94 11.48
CA ASN A 85 -6.88 -8.71 12.15
C ASN A 85 -7.84 -9.88 11.88
N PRO A 86 -7.89 -10.91 12.75
CA PRO A 86 -8.74 -12.08 12.54
C PRO A 86 -10.24 -11.74 12.53
N ALA A 87 -10.64 -10.58 13.06
CA ALA A 87 -12.02 -10.11 12.99
C ALA A 87 -12.39 -9.51 11.61
N VAL A 88 -11.42 -9.26 10.73
CA VAL A 88 -11.62 -8.68 9.37
C VAL A 88 -12.44 -7.39 9.43
N SER A 89 -12.13 -6.55 10.42
CA SER A 89 -12.77 -5.26 10.63
C SER A 89 -12.12 -4.18 9.77
N PHE A 90 -12.92 -3.23 9.28
CA PHE A 90 -12.43 -2.13 8.45
C PHE A 90 -12.73 -0.76 9.08
N PRO A 91 -11.81 0.21 8.98
CA PRO A 91 -10.52 0.13 8.29
C PRO A 91 -9.49 -0.69 9.07
N THR A 92 -8.60 -1.42 8.39
CA THR A 92 -7.37 -1.98 8.99
C THR A 92 -6.20 -1.24 8.35
N ILE A 93 -5.41 -0.54 9.16
CA ILE A 93 -4.31 0.32 8.71
C ILE A 93 -3.02 -0.33 9.19
N VAL A 94 -2.08 -0.58 8.29
CA VAL A 94 -0.76 -1.14 8.57
C VAL A 94 0.25 -0.04 8.28
N ILE A 95 1.03 0.35 9.29
CA ILE A 95 2.08 1.38 9.19
C ILE A 95 3.37 0.70 9.62
N LYS A 96 4.27 0.41 8.66
CA LYS A 96 5.45 -0.44 8.89
C LYS A 96 5.04 -1.78 9.56
N ASP A 97 5.47 -2.02 10.80
CA ASP A 97 5.14 -3.22 11.58
C ASP A 97 3.90 -3.07 12.49
N LYS A 98 3.26 -1.89 12.48
CA LYS A 98 2.16 -1.56 13.39
C LYS A 98 0.80 -1.72 12.71
N VAL A 99 -0.06 -2.54 13.31
CA VAL A 99 -1.44 -2.76 12.86
C VAL A 99 -2.40 -1.96 13.73
N ILE A 100 -3.25 -1.16 13.09
CA ILE A 100 -4.30 -0.36 13.71
C ILE A 100 -5.63 -0.81 13.12
N VAL A 101 -6.51 -1.36 13.97
CA VAL A 101 -7.84 -1.79 13.58
C VAL A 101 -8.85 -0.72 13.97
N GLY A 102 -9.57 -0.18 13.00
CA GLY A 102 -10.52 0.91 13.19
C GLY A 102 -9.91 2.29 12.92
N PHE A 103 -10.72 3.34 13.08
CA PHE A 103 -10.27 4.72 12.92
C PHE A 103 -9.89 5.30 14.29
N HIS A 104 -8.61 5.21 14.64
CA HIS A 104 -8.05 5.73 15.90
C HIS A 104 -6.95 6.77 15.60
N LYS A 105 -7.30 8.05 15.62
CA LYS A 105 -6.37 9.15 15.30
C LYS A 105 -5.11 9.11 16.15
N ASP A 106 -5.24 8.93 17.46
CA ASP A 106 -4.09 8.91 18.38
C ASP A 106 -3.12 7.76 18.07
N GLN A 107 -3.63 6.59 17.67
CA GLN A 107 -2.79 5.45 17.31
C GLN A 107 -2.11 5.67 15.96
N ILE A 108 -2.81 6.27 15.00
CA ILE A 108 -2.26 6.62 13.69
C ILE A 108 -1.14 7.65 13.86
N ASP A 109 -1.40 8.73 14.60
CA ASP A 109 -0.40 9.78 14.88
C ASP A 109 0.84 9.22 15.60
N ALA A 110 0.65 8.36 16.61
CA ALA A 110 1.77 7.69 17.28
C ALA A 110 2.57 6.82 16.30
N ALA A 111 1.91 6.02 15.46
CA ALA A 111 2.57 5.17 14.48
C ALA A 111 3.29 5.96 13.38
N LEU A 112 2.79 7.14 13.01
CA LEU A 112 3.46 8.05 12.07
C LEU A 112 4.67 8.77 12.65
N LYS A 113 4.76 8.88 13.98
CA LYS A 113 5.87 9.52 14.71
C LYS A 113 6.99 8.56 15.12
N GLU A 114 6.72 7.25 15.12
CA GLU A 114 7.72 6.22 15.36
C GLU A 114 8.60 6.07 14.09
N ASP A 115 9.71 6.81 14.08
CA ASP A 115 10.78 6.79 13.08
C ASP A 115 12.06 6.17 13.65
#